data_AF-A0A382UXH2-F1
#
_entry.id   AF-A0A382UXH2-F1
#
_cell.length_a   1.000
_cell.length_b   1.000
_cell.length_c   1.000
_cell.angle_alpha   90.00
_cell.angle_beta   90.00
_cell.angle_gamma   90.00
#
_symmetry.space_group_name_H-M   'P 1'
#
loop_
_entity.id
_entity.type
_entity.pdbx_description
1 polymer ?
#
loop_
_entity_poly.entity_id
_entity_poly.type
_entity_poly.pdbx_seq_one_letter_code
_entity_poly.pdbx_strand_id
1 'polypeptide(L)'
;DIGENPDTLIDTYATLLNNCIKNRRDETYLTMHLCRGNALSSWIVSGGYAGLANSIFPNIDVDSFFLEYDDERSGDFAPLDLMPNGKKVVLGLVTSKRGQLETADSIKRRIEEASKIIPLENLALSPQCGFASVDVGNLITLDDQMSKLELVVKTAETIWGND
;
A
#
# COMPACT_ATOMS: atom_id res chain seq x y z
N ASP A 1 -3.68 -32.90 -8.56
CA ASP A 1 -4.12 -32.17 -7.37
C ASP A 1 -2.97 -31.89 -6.43
N ILE A 2 -2.32 -30.74 -6.62
CA ILE A 2 -1.33 -30.21 -5.67
C ILE A 2 -2.16 -29.38 -4.69
N GLY A 3 -2.80 -30.06 -3.74
CA GLY A 3 -3.64 -29.45 -2.71
C GLY A 3 -2.76 -28.83 -1.63
N GLU A 4 -2.18 -27.67 -1.91
CA GLU A 4 -1.50 -26.87 -0.90
C GLU A 4 -2.54 -26.10 -0.06
N ASN A 5 -2.35 -26.05 1.25
CA ASN A 5 -3.21 -25.26 2.13
C ASN A 5 -2.80 -23.77 2.02
N PRO A 6 -3.69 -22.89 1.51
CA PRO A 6 -3.39 -21.47 1.31
C PRO A 6 -2.91 -20.74 2.56
N ASP A 7 -3.44 -21.11 3.74
CA ASP A 7 -3.08 -20.46 5.00
C ASP A 7 -1.63 -20.79 5.38
N THR A 8 -1.21 -22.04 5.19
CA THR A 8 0.17 -22.47 5.45
C THR A 8 1.17 -21.91 4.44
N LEU A 9 0.72 -21.59 3.22
CA LEU A 9 1.57 -21.00 2.20
C LEU A 9 1.96 -19.56 2.54
N ILE A 10 1.05 -18.78 3.13
CA ILE A 10 1.33 -17.39 3.52
C ILE A 10 2.46 -17.35 4.56
N ASP A 11 2.39 -18.20 5.59
CA ASP A 11 3.42 -18.29 6.62
C ASP A 11 4.77 -18.77 6.05
N THR A 12 4.72 -19.70 5.09
CA THR A 12 5.90 -20.17 4.36
C THR A 12 6.55 -19.03 3.58
N TYR A 13 5.76 -18.22 2.86
CA TYR A 13 6.25 -17.07 2.12
C TYR A 13 6.78 -15.96 3.03
N ALA A 14 6.12 -15.66 4.16
CA ALA A 14 6.63 -14.72 5.14
C ALA A 14 8.01 -15.15 5.67
N THR A 15 8.16 -16.43 6.00
CA THR A 15 9.43 -17.01 6.43
C THR A 15 10.51 -16.92 5.35
N LEU A 16 10.16 -17.21 4.10
CA LEU A 16 11.09 -17.08 2.96
C LEU A 16 11.54 -15.63 2.77
N LEU A 17 10.61 -14.69 2.76
CA LEU A 17 10.89 -13.26 2.59
C LEU A 17 11.83 -12.75 3.68
N ASN A 18 11.57 -13.08 4.94
CA ASN A 18 12.44 -12.75 6.05
C ASN A 18 13.84 -13.35 5.89
N ASN A 19 13.95 -14.61 5.44
CA ASN A 19 15.25 -15.23 5.19
C ASN A 19 16.04 -14.54 4.07
N CYS A 20 15.37 -13.99 3.06
CA CYS A 20 16.01 -13.22 2.00
C CYS A 20 16.58 -11.88 2.49
N ILE A 21 15.99 -11.28 3.53
CA ILE A 21 16.34 -9.94 4.00
C ILE A 21 17.08 -9.91 5.35
N LYS A 22 17.20 -11.05 6.05
CA LYS A 22 17.77 -11.14 7.42
C LYS A 22 19.19 -10.61 7.58
N ASN A 23 19.96 -10.56 6.49
CA ASN A 23 21.34 -10.08 6.48
C ASN A 23 21.44 -8.64 5.94
N ARG A 24 20.33 -7.88 5.91
CA ARG A 24 20.35 -6.46 5.56
C ARG A 24 21.24 -5.71 6.54
N ARG A 25 21.88 -4.65 6.05
CA ARG A 25 22.64 -3.73 6.92
C ARG A 25 21.66 -2.86 7.69
N ASP A 26 22.02 -2.43 8.90
CA ASP A 26 21.13 -1.66 9.78
C ASP A 26 20.62 -0.36 9.15
N GLU A 27 21.42 0.26 8.27
CA GLU A 27 21.05 1.47 7.53
C GLU A 27 20.14 1.21 6.31
N THR A 28 19.87 -0.05 5.98
CA THR A 28 19.04 -0.42 4.82
C THR A 28 17.57 -0.36 5.18
N TYR A 29 16.88 0.64 4.65
CA TYR A 29 15.43 0.76 4.79
C TYR A 29 14.72 -0.12 3.75
N LEU A 30 13.92 -1.08 4.20
CA LEU A 30 13.16 -1.99 3.36
C LEU A 30 11.67 -1.70 3.40
N THR A 31 11.06 -1.70 2.22
CA THR A 31 9.63 -1.50 2.05
C THR A 31 9.02 -2.65 1.26
N MET A 32 7.82 -3.06 1.64
CA MET A 32 7.05 -4.05 0.88
C MET A 32 5.79 -3.42 0.31
N HIS A 33 5.58 -3.60 -0.99
CA HIS A 33 4.29 -3.29 -1.61
C HIS A 33 3.41 -4.54 -1.64
N LEU A 34 2.23 -4.46 -1.04
CA LEU A 34 1.25 -5.54 -1.06
C LEU A 34 0.19 -5.25 -2.13
N CYS A 35 0.53 -5.63 -3.37
CA CYS A 35 -0.35 -5.43 -4.52
C CYS A 35 -1.60 -6.30 -4.44
N ARG A 36 -2.76 -5.77 -4.85
CA ARG A 36 -4.03 -6.53 -4.96
C ARG A 36 -4.41 -6.86 -6.41
N GLY A 37 -3.46 -6.67 -7.33
CA GLY A 37 -3.60 -6.89 -8.76
C GLY A 37 -3.83 -5.58 -9.51
N ASN A 38 -2.90 -5.25 -10.41
CA ASN A 38 -2.95 -4.05 -11.26
C ASN A 38 -2.87 -4.42 -12.76
N ALA A 39 -3.36 -5.60 -13.14
CA ALA A 39 -3.26 -6.08 -14.52
C ALA A 39 -4.43 -5.55 -15.38
N LEU A 40 -4.15 -4.72 -16.39
CA LEU A 40 -5.16 -4.14 -17.31
C LEU A 40 -6.28 -3.37 -16.60
N SER A 41 -5.98 -2.66 -15.51
CA SER A 41 -7.00 -2.05 -14.64
C SER A 41 -8.04 -3.07 -14.10
N SER A 42 -7.71 -4.37 -14.12
CA SER A 42 -8.46 -5.49 -13.59
C SER A 42 -7.82 -6.02 -12.32
N TRP A 43 -8.61 -6.72 -11.51
CA TRP A 43 -8.29 -7.12 -10.14
C TRP A 43 -8.16 -8.64 -10.02
N ILE A 44 -7.20 -9.09 -9.20
CA ILE A 44 -6.96 -10.51 -8.91
C ILE A 44 -7.65 -10.92 -7.60
N VAL A 45 -7.85 -9.99 -6.65
CA VAL A 45 -8.45 -10.26 -5.33
C VAL A 45 -9.52 -9.23 -4.98
N SER A 46 -10.64 -9.68 -4.38
CA SER A 46 -11.67 -8.82 -3.78
C SER A 46 -11.60 -8.89 -2.24
N GLY A 47 -11.96 -7.79 -1.56
CA GLY A 47 -11.92 -7.68 -0.08
C GLY A 47 -10.65 -7.00 0.46
N GLY A 48 -10.75 -6.37 1.64
CA GLY A 48 -9.62 -5.68 2.30
C GLY A 48 -8.57 -6.64 2.87
N TYR A 49 -7.55 -6.12 3.55
CA TYR A 49 -6.43 -6.92 4.06
C TYR A 49 -6.77 -7.88 5.22
N ALA A 50 -8.02 -7.91 5.71
CA ALA A 50 -8.42 -8.66 6.90
C ALA A 50 -7.98 -10.14 6.90
N GLY A 51 -8.06 -10.83 5.76
CA GLY A 51 -7.68 -12.25 5.65
C GLY A 51 -6.17 -12.52 5.69
N LEU A 52 -5.34 -11.52 5.38
CA LEU A 52 -3.88 -11.66 5.28
C LEU A 52 -3.12 -10.91 6.37
N ALA A 53 -3.74 -9.89 6.97
CA ALA A 53 -3.08 -8.95 7.88
C ALA A 53 -2.42 -9.65 9.09
N ASN A 54 -3.09 -10.65 9.68
CA ASN A 54 -2.56 -11.42 10.79
C ASN A 54 -1.28 -12.20 10.44
N SER A 55 -1.17 -12.69 9.21
CA SER A 55 0.00 -13.46 8.77
C SER A 55 1.10 -12.58 8.17
N ILE A 56 0.79 -11.35 7.75
CA ILE A 56 1.73 -10.47 7.05
C ILE A 56 2.28 -9.37 7.96
N PHE A 57 1.44 -8.51 8.53
CA PHE A 57 1.88 -7.30 9.22
C PHE A 57 2.80 -7.57 10.42
N PRO A 58 2.48 -8.52 11.32
CA PRO A 58 3.37 -8.81 12.44
C PRO A 58 4.59 -9.67 12.06
N ASN A 59 4.52 -10.42 10.96
CA ASN A 59 5.51 -11.46 10.68
C ASN A 59 6.56 -11.05 9.66
N ILE A 60 6.31 -10.08 8.76
CA ILE A 60 7.29 -9.66 7.76
C ILE A 60 8.16 -8.51 8.31
N ASP A 61 9.47 -8.73 8.31
CA ASP A 61 10.48 -7.82 8.84
C ASP A 61 10.89 -6.73 7.83
N VAL A 62 9.93 -5.87 7.45
CA VAL A 62 10.17 -4.65 6.66
C VAL A 62 9.85 -3.40 7.47
N ASP A 63 10.45 -2.27 7.12
CA ASP A 63 10.28 -1.00 7.81
C ASP A 63 8.99 -0.28 7.39
N SER A 64 8.48 -0.55 6.18
CA SER A 64 7.20 0.00 5.72
C SER A 64 6.41 -0.91 4.81
N PHE A 65 5.09 -0.71 4.83
CA PHE A 65 4.19 -1.31 3.85
C PHE A 65 3.56 -0.24 2.95
N PHE A 66 3.53 -0.49 1.64
CA PHE A 66 2.73 0.24 0.66
C PHE A 66 1.45 -0.54 0.39
N LEU A 67 0.31 0.03 0.78
CA LEU A 67 -0.99 -0.64 0.78
C LEU A 67 -1.98 0.07 -0.15
N GLU A 68 -2.76 -0.70 -0.91
CA GLU A 68 -3.72 -0.19 -1.90
C GLU A 68 -5.07 0.14 -1.25
N TYR A 69 -5.51 1.41 -1.33
CA TYR A 69 -6.72 1.94 -0.69
C TYR A 69 -7.50 2.96 -1.55
N ASP A 70 -7.31 2.97 -2.87
CA ASP A 70 -7.81 4.01 -3.79
C ASP A 70 -9.32 3.96 -4.05
N ASP A 71 -9.97 2.82 -3.83
CA ASP A 71 -11.42 2.66 -4.02
C ASP A 71 -12.12 2.14 -2.76
N GLU A 72 -13.44 2.34 -2.68
CA GLU A 72 -14.29 1.82 -1.58
C GLU A 72 -14.18 0.30 -1.43
N ARG A 73 -13.82 -0.38 -2.52
CA ARG A 73 -13.59 -1.82 -2.60
C ARG A 73 -12.31 -2.28 -1.91
N SER A 74 -11.45 -1.34 -1.51
CA SER A 74 -10.21 -1.61 -0.79
C SER A 74 -10.41 -1.85 0.69
N GLY A 75 -11.66 -1.74 1.16
CA GLY A 75 -12.05 -2.02 2.52
C GLY A 75 -11.74 -0.85 3.44
N ASP A 76 -11.93 -1.11 4.73
CA ASP A 76 -11.61 -0.16 5.79
C ASP A 76 -10.15 -0.30 6.27
N PHE A 77 -9.77 0.57 7.18
CA PHE A 77 -8.45 0.56 7.80
C PHE A 77 -8.36 -0.36 9.03
N ALA A 78 -9.43 -1.09 9.38
CA ALA A 78 -9.45 -1.93 10.59
C ALA A 78 -8.28 -2.94 10.66
N PRO A 79 -7.81 -3.56 9.56
CA PRO A 79 -6.66 -4.45 9.60
C PRO A 79 -5.34 -3.78 10.03
N LEU A 80 -5.24 -2.45 9.97
CA LEU A 80 -4.05 -1.73 10.43
C LEU A 80 -3.85 -1.82 11.95
N ASP A 81 -4.86 -2.22 12.72
CA ASP A 81 -4.74 -2.48 14.17
C ASP A 81 -3.74 -3.61 14.48
N LEU A 82 -3.47 -4.47 13.50
CA LEU A 82 -2.49 -5.55 13.59
C LEU A 82 -1.07 -5.10 13.23
N MET A 83 -0.87 -3.84 12.84
CA MET A 83 0.43 -3.32 12.44
C MET A 83 1.33 -3.15 13.68
N PRO A 84 2.54 -3.72 13.69
CA PRO A 84 3.49 -3.50 14.77
C PRO A 84 3.83 -2.01 14.96
N ASN A 85 3.96 -1.60 16.22
CA ASN A 85 4.40 -0.25 16.57
C ASN A 85 5.72 0.12 15.90
N GLY A 86 5.80 1.34 15.37
CA GLY A 86 7.01 1.88 14.75
C GLY A 86 7.19 1.50 13.26
N LYS A 87 6.38 0.59 12.71
CA LYS A 87 6.35 0.39 11.24
C LYS A 87 5.60 1.54 10.57
N LYS A 88 6.10 1.99 9.42
CA LYS A 88 5.40 2.99 8.60
C LYS A 88 4.38 2.34 7.66
N VAL A 89 3.27 3.04 7.45
CA VAL A 89 2.23 2.64 6.50
C VAL A 89 2.06 3.71 5.44
N VAL A 90 2.34 3.36 4.20
CA VAL A 90 2.12 4.22 3.04
C VAL A 90 0.76 3.90 2.44
N LEU A 91 -0.14 4.86 2.52
CA LEU A 91 -1.53 4.76 2.08
C LEU A 91 -1.60 5.08 0.58
N GLY A 92 -1.87 4.06 -0.21
CA GLY A 92 -2.09 4.15 -1.65
C GLY A 92 -3.49 4.66 -1.98
N LEU A 93 -3.71 5.97 -1.83
CA LEU A 93 -5.03 6.61 -1.94
C LEU A 93 -5.28 7.29 -3.30
N VAL A 94 -4.29 7.30 -4.18
CA VAL A 94 -4.38 7.90 -5.52
C VAL A 94 -4.34 6.80 -6.57
N THR A 95 -5.37 6.70 -7.43
CA THR A 95 -5.45 5.61 -8.40
C THR A 95 -4.40 5.76 -9.49
N SER A 96 -3.63 4.71 -9.76
CA SER A 96 -2.73 4.63 -10.92
C SER A 96 -3.39 4.00 -12.16
N LYS A 97 -4.70 3.74 -12.12
CA LYS A 97 -5.45 2.98 -13.15
C LYS A 97 -6.27 3.85 -14.09
N ARG A 98 -6.62 5.08 -13.70
CA ARG A 98 -7.54 5.98 -14.42
C ARG A 98 -7.02 7.41 -14.35
N GLY A 99 -7.22 8.19 -15.41
CA GLY A 99 -6.76 9.59 -15.46
C GLY A 99 -7.54 10.56 -14.57
N GLN A 100 -8.76 10.22 -14.15
CA GLN A 100 -9.56 11.09 -13.27
C GLN A 100 -8.79 11.39 -11.98
N LEU A 101 -8.61 12.69 -11.71
CA LEU A 101 -7.89 13.16 -10.55
C LEU A 101 -8.78 13.11 -9.31
N GLU A 102 -8.23 12.61 -8.21
CA GLU A 102 -8.84 12.59 -6.89
C GLU A 102 -8.88 14.01 -6.30
N THR A 103 -9.78 14.23 -5.35
CA THR A 103 -9.81 15.51 -4.62
C THR A 103 -8.85 15.45 -3.43
N ALA A 104 -8.13 16.55 -3.16
CA ALA A 104 -7.29 16.63 -1.96
C ALA A 104 -8.10 16.38 -0.66
N ASP A 105 -9.35 16.86 -0.61
CA ASP A 105 -10.22 16.69 0.56
C ASP A 105 -10.64 15.23 0.79
N SER A 106 -10.88 14.46 -0.27
CA SER A 106 -11.17 13.02 -0.13
C SER A 106 -9.95 12.26 0.39
N ILE A 107 -8.75 12.61 -0.07
CA ILE A 107 -7.50 11.99 0.39
C ILE A 107 -7.24 12.33 1.86
N LYS A 108 -7.35 13.62 2.25
CA LYS A 108 -7.16 14.07 3.64
C LYS A 108 -8.10 13.36 4.61
N ARG A 109 -9.38 13.23 4.26
CA ARG A 109 -10.37 12.52 5.08
C ARG A 109 -9.99 11.06 5.32
N ARG A 110 -9.50 10.37 4.27
CA ARG A 110 -9.03 8.98 4.38
C ARG A 110 -7.79 8.86 5.24
N ILE A 111 -6.88 9.83 5.17
CA ILE A 111 -5.70 9.89 6.05
C ILE A 111 -6.13 10.12 7.51
N GLU A 112 -7.09 11.01 7.78
CA GLU A 112 -7.68 11.20 9.12
C GLU A 112 -8.40 9.95 9.66
N GLU A 113 -9.00 9.14 8.78
CA GLU A 113 -9.58 7.87 9.18
C GLU A 113 -8.50 6.86 9.60
N ALA A 114 -7.44 6.72 8.80
CA ALA A 114 -6.31 5.86 9.12
C ALA A 114 -5.54 6.32 10.36
N SER A 115 -5.45 7.65 10.60
CA SER A 115 -4.71 8.21 11.72
C SER A 115 -5.33 7.93 13.09
N LYS A 116 -6.59 7.46 13.12
CA LYS A 116 -7.25 6.95 14.33
C LYS A 116 -6.70 5.60 14.79
N ILE A 117 -5.99 4.89 13.92
CA ILE A 117 -5.45 3.54 14.17
C ILE A 117 -3.92 3.58 14.20
N ILE A 118 -3.30 4.24 13.23
CA ILE A 118 -1.85 4.41 13.13
C ILE A 118 -1.48 5.88 13.41
N PRO A 119 -0.50 6.19 14.27
CA PRO A 119 -0.07 7.58 14.48
C PRO A 119 0.29 8.29 13.17
N LEU A 120 -0.09 9.56 13.04
CA LEU A 120 0.05 10.33 11.78
C LEU A 120 1.51 10.39 11.30
N GLU A 121 2.47 10.44 12.21
CA GLU A 121 3.92 10.43 11.93
C GLU A 121 4.43 9.11 11.31
N ASN A 122 3.65 8.03 11.46
CA ASN A 122 3.93 6.72 10.87
C ASN A 122 3.13 6.50 9.57
N LEU A 123 2.33 7.47 9.14
CA LEU A 123 1.60 7.42 7.87
C LEU A 123 2.35 8.19 6.77
N ALA A 124 2.12 7.77 5.52
CA ALA A 124 2.54 8.49 4.33
C ALA A 124 1.52 8.28 3.19
N LEU A 125 1.65 9.05 2.11
CA LEU A 125 0.75 9.00 0.94
C LEU A 125 1.50 8.55 -0.31
N SER A 126 0.87 7.69 -1.11
CA SER A 126 1.36 7.32 -2.44
C SER A 126 0.22 7.10 -3.43
N PRO A 127 0.52 6.95 -4.73
CA PRO A 127 -0.35 6.20 -5.62
C PRO A 127 -0.58 4.78 -5.09
N GLN A 128 -1.70 4.15 -5.49
CA GLN A 128 -2.02 2.79 -5.05
C GLN A 128 -0.94 1.78 -5.44
N CYS A 129 -0.39 1.93 -6.64
CA CYS A 129 0.59 1.03 -7.25
C CYS A 129 1.40 1.84 -8.27
N GLY A 130 2.36 1.21 -8.94
CA GLY A 130 3.05 1.81 -10.07
C GLY A 130 2.11 2.16 -11.23
N PHE A 131 2.55 3.08 -12.09
CA PHE A 131 1.83 3.44 -13.33
C PHE A 131 2.09 2.48 -14.50
N ALA A 132 3.12 1.62 -14.40
CA ALA A 132 3.57 0.69 -15.44
C ALA A 132 3.45 -0.79 -15.00
N SER A 133 2.34 -1.17 -14.38
CA SER A 133 2.21 -2.49 -13.74
C SER A 133 1.96 -3.67 -14.67
N VAL A 134 1.85 -3.46 -15.99
CA VAL A 134 1.81 -4.51 -17.03
C VAL A 134 2.52 -4.06 -18.31
N ASP A 135 2.96 -5.02 -19.14
CA ASP A 135 3.66 -4.82 -20.42
C ASP A 135 2.93 -3.88 -21.41
N VAL A 136 1.59 -3.81 -21.30
CA VAL A 136 0.72 -2.94 -22.13
C VAL A 136 0.46 -1.56 -21.47
N GLY A 137 0.94 -1.34 -20.24
CA GLY A 137 0.67 -0.15 -19.43
C GLY A 137 -0.78 -0.03 -18.92
N ASN A 138 -1.02 0.95 -18.04
CA ASN A 138 -2.38 1.37 -17.68
C ASN A 138 -2.90 2.40 -18.69
N LEU A 139 -4.23 2.50 -18.85
CA LEU A 139 -4.89 3.51 -19.69
C LEU A 139 -4.85 4.89 -19.00
N ILE A 140 -3.65 5.42 -18.79
CA ILE A 140 -3.40 6.71 -18.14
C ILE A 140 -2.31 7.46 -18.90
N THR A 141 -2.60 8.72 -19.26
CA THR A 141 -1.67 9.55 -20.02
C THR A 141 -0.50 9.99 -19.14
N LEU A 142 0.63 10.39 -19.74
CA LEU A 142 1.75 10.94 -18.97
C LEU A 142 1.32 12.19 -18.18
N ASP A 143 0.50 13.06 -18.78
CA ASP A 143 0.00 14.28 -18.14
C ASP A 143 -0.86 13.96 -16.91
N ASP A 144 -1.70 12.91 -16.97
CA ASP A 144 -2.47 12.44 -15.83
C ASP A 144 -1.56 11.85 -14.74
N GLN A 145 -0.52 11.10 -15.12
CA GLN A 145 0.46 10.55 -14.17
C GLN A 145 1.17 11.69 -13.41
N MET A 146 1.62 12.71 -14.15
CA MET A 146 2.27 13.89 -13.57
C MET A 146 1.31 14.65 -12.64
N SER A 147 0.07 14.87 -13.07
CA SER A 147 -0.97 15.54 -12.26
C SER A 147 -1.25 14.79 -10.95
N LYS A 148 -1.25 13.46 -10.99
CA LYS A 148 -1.42 12.62 -9.79
C LYS A 148 -0.23 12.68 -8.85
N LEU A 149 1.00 12.68 -9.38
CA LEU A 149 2.20 12.84 -8.55
C LEU A 149 2.22 14.23 -7.90
N GLU A 150 1.85 15.28 -8.62
CA GLU A 150 1.69 16.62 -8.05
C GLU A 150 0.65 16.65 -6.94
N LEU A 151 -0.50 15.98 -7.12
CA LEU A 151 -1.53 15.87 -6.09
C LEU A 151 -0.99 15.17 -4.83
N VAL A 152 -0.24 14.08 -4.99
CA VAL A 152 0.39 13.36 -3.87
C VAL A 152 1.33 14.29 -3.10
N VAL A 153 2.24 14.97 -3.81
CA VAL A 153 3.19 15.92 -3.20
C VAL A 153 2.44 17.02 -2.46
N LYS A 154 1.61 17.81 -3.14
CA LYS A 154 0.90 18.96 -2.55
C LYS A 154 0.04 18.55 -1.34
N THR A 155 -0.59 17.38 -1.41
CA THR A 155 -1.39 16.86 -0.28
C THR A 155 -0.49 16.46 0.89
N ALA A 156 0.63 15.80 0.63
CA ALA A 156 1.58 15.42 1.67
C ALA A 156 2.19 16.65 2.35
N GLU A 157 2.63 17.65 1.58
CA GLU A 157 3.13 18.93 2.10
C GLU A 157 2.10 19.62 3.00
N THR A 158 0.81 19.55 2.65
CA THR A 158 -0.26 20.15 3.46
C THR A 158 -0.46 19.44 4.80
N ILE A 159 -0.25 18.12 4.85
CA ILE A 159 -0.54 17.30 6.05
C ILE A 159 0.67 17.24 6.97
N TRP A 160 1.86 16.99 6.41
CA TRP A 160 3.10 16.76 7.17
C TRP A 160 4.07 17.94 7.16
N GLY A 161 3.85 18.96 6.32
CA GLY A 161 4.76 20.09 6.15
C GLY A 161 5.91 19.81 5.17
N ASN A 162 6.74 20.83 4.97
CA ASN A 162 7.97 20.76 4.17
C ASN A 162 9.14 20.94 5.14
N ASP A 163 9.86 19.87 5.43
CA ASP A 163 11.19 19.94 6.04
C ASP A 163 12.25 20.06 4.94
#